data_AF-A0A839NEY4-F1
#
_entry.id   AF-A0A839NEY4-F1
#
_cell.length_a   1.000
_cell.length_b   1.000
_cell.length_c   1.000
_cell.angle_alpha   90.00
_cell.angle_beta   90.00
_cell.angle_gamma   90.00
#
_symmetry.space_group_name_H-M   'P 1'
#
loop_
_entity.id
_entity.type
_entity.pdbx_description
1 polymer ?
#
loop_
_entity_poly.entity_id
_entity_poly.type
_entity_poly.pdbx_seq_one_letter_code
_entity_poly.pdbx_strand_id
1 'polypeptide(L)'
;MDVRIETASGLPTEVATAAELCALLASYDLHGLEWTDHVMVQEGVRSHSHPKLTLNTRRTGDSLLASYLHEQLHWWLAEHDRVAAAIDATRQGWSTTPGRTEGGARNDWSSRLHLFVCFLEDRAVRLLTTPQRAAAVLDAQIEAGIYPWVRQEIRDQGSTLSTLCDRYQLWPPRLRSPL
;
A
#
# COMPACT_ATOMS: atom_id res chain seq x y z
N MET A 1 -9.40 -11.23 10.52
CA MET A 1 -10.81 -10.88 10.21
C MET A 1 -11.26 -11.75 9.06
N ASP A 2 -12.56 -12.04 8.89
CA ASP A 2 -13.01 -12.81 7.73
C ASP A 2 -13.21 -11.87 6.54
N VAL A 3 -12.30 -11.91 5.56
CA VAL A 3 -12.36 -11.04 4.38
C VAL A 3 -13.24 -11.67 3.30
N ARG A 4 -14.31 -10.95 2.92
CA ARG A 4 -15.19 -11.26 1.79
C ARG A 4 -14.57 -10.76 0.48
N ILE A 5 -14.20 -11.69 -0.39
CA ILE A 5 -13.65 -11.39 -1.72
C ILE A 5 -14.70 -11.69 -2.79
N GLU A 6 -14.99 -10.71 -3.63
CA GLU A 6 -15.95 -10.81 -4.75
C GLU A 6 -15.26 -10.51 -6.08
N THR A 7 -15.82 -11.02 -7.18
CA THR A 7 -15.44 -10.63 -8.54
C THR A 7 -16.50 -9.69 -9.11
N ALA A 8 -16.08 -8.64 -9.82
CA ALA A 8 -17.01 -7.64 -10.33
C ALA A 8 -17.89 -8.18 -11.48
N SER A 9 -17.35 -9.07 -12.29
CA SER A 9 -18.01 -9.61 -13.48
C SER A 9 -17.87 -11.12 -13.64
N GLY A 10 -17.03 -11.77 -12.82
CA GLY A 10 -16.80 -13.22 -12.87
C GLY A 10 -15.90 -13.65 -14.03
N LEU A 11 -15.13 -12.71 -14.60
CA LEU A 11 -14.14 -13.03 -15.63
C LEU A 11 -13.10 -14.03 -15.11
N PRO A 12 -12.57 -14.92 -15.95
CA PRO A 12 -11.58 -15.91 -15.51
C PRO A 12 -10.37 -15.30 -14.80
N THR A 13 -9.91 -14.12 -15.23
CA THR A 13 -8.81 -13.38 -14.61
C THR A 13 -9.17 -12.83 -13.23
N GLU A 14 -10.40 -12.34 -13.04
CA GLU A 14 -10.91 -11.91 -11.73
C GLU A 14 -11.04 -13.10 -10.77
N VAL A 15 -11.60 -14.21 -11.25
CA VAL A 15 -11.74 -15.44 -10.46
C VAL A 15 -10.37 -15.98 -10.03
N ALA A 16 -9.40 -16.02 -10.95
CA ALA A 16 -8.04 -16.45 -10.65
C ALA A 16 -7.37 -15.55 -9.62
N THR A 17 -7.46 -14.22 -9.80
CA THR A 17 -6.90 -13.24 -8.86
C THR A 17 -7.56 -13.32 -7.48
N ALA A 18 -8.89 -13.51 -7.43
CA ALA A 18 -9.63 -13.69 -6.17
C ALA A 18 -9.20 -14.97 -5.44
N ALA A 19 -9.08 -16.09 -6.16
CA ALA A 19 -8.60 -17.36 -5.59
C ALA A 19 -7.16 -17.26 -5.07
N GLU A 20 -6.27 -16.61 -5.83
CA GLU A 20 -4.90 -16.36 -5.40
C GLU A 20 -4.84 -15.47 -4.17
N LEU A 21 -5.63 -14.38 -4.14
CA LEU A 21 -5.74 -13.52 -2.97
C LEU A 21 -6.21 -14.32 -1.75
N CYS A 22 -7.27 -15.13 -1.86
CA CYS A 22 -7.72 -16.01 -0.78
C CYS A 22 -6.57 -16.88 -0.23
N ALA A 23 -5.78 -17.50 -1.13
CA ALA A 23 -4.65 -18.34 -0.74
C ALA A 23 -3.54 -17.54 -0.03
N LEU A 24 -3.25 -16.33 -0.51
CA LEU A 24 -2.29 -15.42 0.14
C LEU A 24 -2.77 -15.02 1.53
N LEU A 25 -4.01 -14.56 1.68
CA LEU A 25 -4.55 -14.13 2.98
C LEU A 25 -4.60 -15.27 4.00
N ALA A 26 -4.79 -16.52 3.55
CA ALA A 26 -4.72 -17.70 4.41
C ALA A 26 -3.28 -18.10 4.80
N SER A 27 -2.28 -17.67 4.01
CA SER A 27 -0.87 -18.05 4.22
C SER A 27 -0.12 -17.12 5.18
N TYR A 28 -0.67 -15.94 5.47
CA TYR A 28 -0.04 -14.93 6.32
C TYR A 28 -0.94 -14.56 7.50
N ASP A 29 -0.33 -14.29 8.65
CA ASP A 29 -1.04 -13.67 9.77
C ASP A 29 -1.17 -12.16 9.50
N LEU A 30 -2.37 -11.72 9.15
CA LEU A 30 -2.71 -10.33 8.81
C LEU A 30 -3.35 -9.54 9.96
N HIS A 31 -3.54 -10.14 11.14
CA HIS A 31 -4.17 -9.48 12.29
C HIS A 31 -3.60 -8.08 12.56
N GLY A 32 -4.42 -7.04 12.54
CA GLY A 32 -3.97 -5.65 12.75
C GLY A 32 -3.35 -4.96 11.53
N LEU A 33 -3.50 -5.54 10.32
CA LEU A 33 -3.17 -4.95 9.02
C LEU A 33 -4.40 -4.86 8.08
N GLU A 34 -5.60 -5.02 8.62
CA GLU A 34 -6.86 -5.06 7.87
C GLU A 34 -7.87 -4.07 8.49
N TRP A 35 -8.50 -3.22 7.67
CA TRP A 35 -9.46 -2.20 8.11
C TRP A 35 -10.79 -2.25 7.36
N THR A 36 -10.82 -2.93 6.21
CA THR A 36 -12.07 -3.35 5.58
C THR A 36 -12.06 -4.86 5.34
N ASP A 37 -13.23 -5.48 5.49
CA ASP A 37 -13.47 -6.89 5.22
C ASP A 37 -14.01 -7.14 3.81
N HIS A 38 -14.27 -6.11 3.00
CA HIS A 38 -14.86 -6.26 1.67
C HIS A 38 -13.88 -5.89 0.56
N VAL A 39 -13.48 -6.91 -0.20
CA VAL A 39 -12.62 -6.76 -1.38
C VAL A 39 -13.39 -7.10 -2.65
N MET A 40 -13.29 -6.23 -3.65
CA MET A 40 -13.71 -6.49 -5.02
C MET A 40 -12.48 -6.75 -5.88
N VAL A 41 -12.53 -7.75 -6.75
CA VAL A 41 -11.55 -7.96 -7.81
C VAL A 41 -12.19 -7.58 -9.13
N GLN A 42 -11.57 -6.64 -9.84
CA GLN A 42 -12.11 -6.12 -11.08
C GLN A 42 -11.02 -5.95 -12.14
N GLU A 43 -11.24 -6.52 -13.31
CA GLU A 43 -10.31 -6.34 -14.44
C GLU A 43 -10.39 -4.92 -15.03
N GLY A 44 -9.27 -4.42 -15.54
CA GLY A 44 -9.22 -3.18 -16.31
C GLY A 44 -9.23 -1.88 -15.48
N VAL A 45 -9.44 -1.96 -14.16
CA VAL A 45 -9.39 -0.80 -13.27
C VAL A 45 -8.01 -0.64 -12.62
N ARG A 46 -7.76 0.54 -12.07
CA ARG A 46 -6.67 0.73 -11.11
C ARG A 46 -7.16 0.28 -9.74
N SER A 47 -6.28 -0.36 -8.97
CA SER A 47 -6.59 -0.65 -7.58
C SER A 47 -6.89 0.65 -6.84
N HIS A 48 -7.85 0.61 -5.93
CA HIS A 48 -8.26 1.73 -5.11
C HIS A 48 -9.01 1.27 -3.86
N SER A 49 -8.93 2.03 -2.78
CA SER A 49 -9.51 1.70 -1.49
C SER A 49 -10.97 2.13 -1.33
N HIS A 50 -11.39 3.24 -1.97
CA HIS A 50 -12.68 3.88 -1.71
C HIS A 50 -13.56 3.99 -2.96
N PRO A 51 -14.90 3.85 -2.83
CA PRO A 51 -15.65 3.57 -1.58
C PRO A 51 -15.58 2.11 -1.12
N LYS A 52 -15.00 1.22 -1.95
CA LYS A 52 -14.79 -0.20 -1.66
C LYS A 52 -13.38 -0.57 -2.13
N LEU A 53 -12.69 -1.39 -1.34
CA LEU A 53 -11.37 -1.89 -1.72
C LEU A 53 -11.49 -2.73 -2.98
N THR A 54 -10.91 -2.25 -4.06
CA THR A 54 -10.93 -2.89 -5.37
C THR A 54 -9.51 -3.15 -5.83
N LEU A 55 -9.21 -4.40 -6.19
CA LEU A 55 -7.93 -4.82 -6.73
C LEU A 55 -8.05 -5.14 -8.22
N ASN A 56 -7.03 -4.75 -8.98
CA ASN A 56 -6.90 -5.16 -10.38
C ASN A 56 -6.35 -6.59 -10.52
N THR A 57 -6.42 -7.11 -11.73
CA THR A 57 -6.00 -8.49 -12.08
C THR A 57 -4.57 -8.57 -12.64
N ARG A 58 -3.78 -7.48 -12.58
CA ARG A 58 -2.44 -7.41 -13.24
C ARG A 58 -1.30 -7.87 -12.34
N ARG A 59 -1.56 -8.11 -11.06
CA ARG A 59 -0.54 -8.45 -10.05
C ARG A 59 -0.84 -9.83 -9.49
N THR A 60 0.23 -10.56 -9.19
CA THR A 60 0.20 -11.91 -8.60
C THR A 60 1.24 -11.98 -7.47
N GLY A 61 1.20 -13.05 -6.69
CA GLY A 61 2.10 -13.35 -5.58
C GLY A 61 2.22 -12.20 -4.58
N ASP A 62 3.45 -11.91 -4.17
CA ASP A 62 3.71 -10.86 -3.19
C ASP A 62 3.35 -9.46 -3.70
N SER A 63 3.31 -9.23 -5.03
CA SER A 63 2.83 -7.96 -5.58
C SER A 63 1.31 -7.79 -5.47
N LEU A 64 0.55 -8.90 -5.52
CA LEU A 64 -0.88 -8.89 -5.23
C LEU A 64 -1.13 -8.64 -3.75
N LEU A 65 -0.38 -9.32 -2.87
CA LEU A 65 -0.41 -9.07 -1.43
C LEU A 65 -0.09 -7.61 -1.09
N ALA A 66 0.97 -7.05 -1.70
CA ALA A 66 1.34 -5.66 -1.49
C ALA A 66 0.25 -4.69 -1.98
N SER A 67 -0.41 -5.00 -3.09
CA SER A 67 -1.55 -4.21 -3.58
C SER A 67 -2.75 -4.27 -2.61
N TYR A 68 -3.03 -5.44 -2.03
CA TYR A 68 -4.06 -5.57 -0.99
C TYR A 68 -3.72 -4.73 0.26
N LEU A 69 -2.49 -4.86 0.78
CA LEU A 69 -2.02 -4.10 1.94
C LEU A 69 -2.00 -2.60 1.67
N HIS A 70 -1.63 -2.17 0.45
CA HIS A 70 -1.67 -0.77 0.03
C HIS A 70 -3.05 -0.16 0.24
N GLU A 71 -4.08 -0.83 -0.27
CA GLU A 71 -5.44 -0.31 -0.17
C GLU A 71 -5.99 -0.41 1.26
N GLN A 72 -5.60 -1.43 2.04
CA GLN A 72 -5.90 -1.49 3.47
C GLN A 72 -5.28 -0.31 4.24
N LEU A 73 -4.03 0.05 3.93
CA LEU A 73 -3.36 1.18 4.55
C LEU A 73 -3.94 2.54 4.14
N HIS A 74 -4.56 2.62 2.96
CA HIS A 74 -5.38 3.77 2.63
C HIS A 74 -6.59 3.92 3.55
N TRP A 75 -7.27 2.83 3.93
CA TRP A 75 -8.35 2.88 4.93
C TRP A 75 -7.84 3.33 6.30
N TRP A 76 -6.72 2.76 6.77
CA TRP A 76 -6.08 3.18 8.02
C TRP A 76 -5.80 4.69 8.06
N LEU A 77 -5.21 5.24 6.99
CA LEU A 77 -4.85 6.65 6.95
C LEU A 77 -6.06 7.56 6.69
N ALA A 78 -7.13 7.09 6.04
CA ALA A 78 -8.32 7.87 5.81
C ALA A 78 -9.07 8.22 7.11
N GLU A 79 -9.03 7.32 8.09
CA GLU A 79 -9.71 7.48 9.39
C GLU A 79 -8.83 8.20 10.43
N HIS A 80 -7.59 8.56 10.09
CA HIS A 80 -6.62 9.02 11.07
C HIS A 80 -6.44 10.54 11.07
N ASP A 81 -6.90 11.20 12.14
CA ASP A 81 -7.02 12.66 12.27
C ASP A 81 -5.70 13.44 12.05
N ARG A 82 -4.56 12.78 12.21
CA ARG A 82 -3.23 13.41 12.12
C ARG A 82 -2.60 13.32 10.75
N VAL A 83 -3.20 12.60 9.80
CA VAL A 83 -2.62 12.39 8.46
C VAL A 83 -2.44 13.69 7.71
N ALA A 84 -3.38 14.63 7.82
CA ALA A 84 -3.24 15.92 7.15
C ALA A 84 -2.01 16.71 7.65
N ALA A 85 -1.77 16.71 8.96
CA ALA A 85 -0.62 17.37 9.57
C ALA A 85 0.69 16.66 9.23
N ALA A 86 0.69 15.32 9.15
CA ALA A 86 1.85 14.56 8.74
C ALA A 86 2.22 14.81 7.27
N ILE A 87 1.22 14.89 6.39
CA ILE A 87 1.41 15.25 4.98
C ILE A 87 2.03 16.64 4.86
N ASP A 88 1.54 17.63 5.61
CA ASP A 88 2.13 18.97 5.57
C ASP A 88 3.59 18.98 6.08
N ALA A 89 3.88 18.19 7.13
CA ALA A 89 5.23 18.06 7.68
C ALA A 89 6.25 17.49 6.69
N THR A 90 5.83 16.71 5.70
CA THR A 90 6.73 16.23 4.64
C THR A 90 7.37 17.38 3.86
N ARG A 91 6.81 18.59 3.86
CA ARG A 91 7.40 19.76 3.16
C ARG A 91 8.80 20.13 3.65
N GLN A 92 9.15 19.74 4.88
CA GLN A 92 10.49 19.97 5.44
C GLN A 92 11.56 19.06 4.81
N GLY A 93 11.20 17.82 4.46
CA GLY A 93 12.10 16.87 3.79
C GLY A 93 11.99 16.87 2.26
N TRP A 94 10.79 17.19 1.75
CA TRP A 94 10.46 17.20 0.32
C TRP A 94 9.81 18.54 -0.06
N SER A 95 10.62 19.51 -0.45
CA SER A 95 10.14 20.86 -0.83
C SER A 95 9.15 20.83 -2.00
N THR A 96 9.34 19.90 -2.93
CA THR A 96 8.44 19.63 -4.06
C THR A 96 8.28 18.12 -4.24
N THR A 97 7.16 17.69 -4.81
CA THR A 97 6.97 16.31 -5.26
C THR A 97 6.72 16.29 -6.77
N PRO A 98 7.22 15.28 -7.51
CA PRO A 98 6.97 15.17 -8.93
C PRO A 98 5.49 14.96 -9.27
N GLY A 99 5.14 15.30 -10.50
CA GLY A 99 3.85 14.94 -11.07
C GLY A 99 3.77 13.47 -11.48
N ARG A 100 2.60 13.04 -11.97
CA ARG A 100 2.34 11.63 -12.38
C ARG A 100 3.35 11.09 -13.41
N THR A 101 3.73 11.90 -14.39
CA THR A 101 4.65 11.50 -15.48
C THR A 101 6.09 11.34 -15.01
N GLU A 102 6.43 11.92 -13.87
CA GLU A 102 7.76 11.92 -13.26
C GLU A 102 7.82 10.95 -12.05
N GLY A 103 6.81 10.10 -11.91
CA GLY A 103 6.78 9.05 -10.89
C GLY A 103 6.04 9.39 -9.60
N GLY A 104 5.45 10.59 -9.50
CA GLY A 104 4.55 10.97 -8.41
C GLY A 104 3.10 10.50 -8.61
N ALA A 105 2.20 10.98 -7.76
CA ALA A 105 0.77 10.74 -7.89
C ALA A 105 0.07 11.84 -8.69
N ARG A 106 -1.26 11.95 -8.56
CA ARG A 106 -2.06 12.91 -9.34
C ARG A 106 -1.81 14.39 -9.00
N ASN A 107 -1.33 14.67 -7.79
CA ASN A 107 -1.02 16.01 -7.28
C ASN A 107 -0.12 15.90 -6.03
N ASP A 108 0.40 17.04 -5.55
CA ASP A 108 1.33 17.12 -4.40
C ASP A 108 0.77 16.42 -3.15
N TRP A 109 -0.50 16.69 -2.80
CA TRP A 109 -1.16 16.03 -1.68
C TRP A 109 -1.15 14.51 -1.81
N SER A 110 -1.55 14.02 -2.99
CA SER A 110 -1.59 12.59 -3.27
C SER A 110 -0.19 11.98 -3.24
N SER A 111 0.83 12.64 -3.78
CA SER A 111 2.22 12.13 -3.75
C SER A 111 2.72 11.99 -2.31
N ARG A 112 2.45 12.99 -1.47
CA ARG A 112 2.83 12.97 -0.05
C ARG A 112 2.06 11.94 0.76
N LEU A 113 0.77 11.74 0.49
CA LEU A 113 0.01 10.63 1.08
C LEU A 113 0.66 9.28 0.72
N HIS A 114 1.07 9.11 -0.54
CA HIS A 114 1.68 7.85 -0.98
C HIS A 114 3.07 7.62 -0.38
N LEU A 115 3.81 8.66 0.05
CA LEU A 115 5.02 8.47 0.87
C LEU A 115 4.70 7.65 2.13
N PHE A 116 3.59 7.92 2.81
CA PHE A 116 3.17 7.16 3.98
C PHE A 116 2.57 5.80 3.63
N VAL A 117 1.64 5.75 2.67
CA VAL A 117 0.98 4.49 2.28
C VAL A 117 2.00 3.47 1.80
N CYS A 118 2.86 3.85 0.84
CA CYS A 118 3.85 2.93 0.30
C CYS A 118 4.94 2.58 1.33
N PHE A 119 5.28 3.50 2.26
CA PHE A 119 6.22 3.18 3.34
C PHE A 119 5.65 2.13 4.28
N LEU A 120 4.43 2.33 4.76
CA LEU A 120 3.75 1.36 5.62
C LEU A 120 3.51 0.03 4.89
N GLU A 121 3.27 0.07 3.58
CA GLU A 121 3.14 -1.12 2.72
C GLU A 121 4.46 -1.91 2.69
N ASP A 122 5.59 -1.26 2.40
CA ASP A 122 6.91 -1.92 2.41
C ASP A 122 7.21 -2.51 3.80
N ARG A 123 6.87 -1.80 4.88
CA ARG A 123 7.01 -2.31 6.27
C ARG A 123 6.13 -3.55 6.51
N ALA A 124 4.89 -3.53 6.04
CA ALA A 124 3.98 -4.68 6.17
C ALA A 124 4.45 -5.88 5.34
N VAL A 125 4.90 -5.66 4.09
CA VAL A 125 5.45 -6.73 3.25
C VAL A 125 6.71 -7.33 3.88
N ARG A 126 7.62 -6.52 4.43
CA ARG A 126 8.80 -7.02 5.16
C ARG A 126 8.46 -7.80 6.43
N LEU A 127 7.38 -7.43 7.13
CA LEU A 127 6.91 -8.15 8.30
C LEU A 127 6.38 -9.54 7.94
N LEU A 128 5.64 -9.64 6.83
CA LEU A 128 4.96 -10.88 6.44
C LEU A 128 5.84 -11.81 5.61
N THR A 129 6.84 -11.26 4.93
CA THR A 129 7.71 -12.00 4.01
C THR A 129 9.17 -11.94 4.43
N THR A 130 10.06 -12.52 3.63
CA THR A 130 11.51 -12.38 3.83
C THR A 130 12.01 -11.04 3.28
N PRO A 131 13.14 -10.49 3.78
CA PRO A 131 13.75 -9.27 3.24
C PRO A 131 13.96 -9.28 1.73
N GLN A 132 14.36 -10.42 1.15
CA GLN A 132 14.59 -10.58 -0.29
C GLN A 132 13.31 -10.45 -1.11
N ARG A 133 12.23 -11.08 -0.64
CA ARG A 133 10.90 -11.00 -1.27
C ARG A 133 10.33 -9.59 -1.20
N ALA A 134 10.46 -8.93 -0.04
CA ALA A 134 10.04 -7.53 0.10
C ALA A 134 10.82 -6.59 -0.83
N ALA A 135 12.13 -6.77 -0.96
CA ALA A 135 12.93 -6.01 -1.92
C ALA A 135 12.47 -6.23 -3.36
N ALA A 136 12.20 -7.49 -3.74
CA ALA A 136 11.71 -7.85 -5.07
C ALA A 136 10.33 -7.23 -5.38
N VAL A 137 9.42 -7.15 -4.40
CA VAL A 137 8.15 -6.44 -4.55
C VAL A 137 8.37 -4.95 -4.84
N LEU A 138 9.26 -4.32 -4.08
CA LEU A 138 9.55 -2.90 -4.24
C LEU A 138 10.15 -2.62 -5.63
N ASP A 139 11.09 -3.45 -6.09
CA ASP A 139 11.66 -3.38 -7.45
C ASP A 139 10.57 -3.56 -8.52
N ALA A 140 9.75 -4.61 -8.42
CA ALA A 140 8.70 -4.90 -9.38
C ALA A 140 7.67 -3.77 -9.50
N GLN A 141 7.35 -3.08 -8.40
CA GLN A 141 6.43 -1.95 -8.43
C GLN A 141 7.05 -0.69 -9.04
N ILE A 142 8.35 -0.45 -8.81
CA ILE A 142 9.11 0.62 -9.48
C ILE A 142 9.13 0.38 -11.00
N GLU A 143 9.54 -0.83 -11.42
CA GLU A 143 9.60 -1.23 -12.83
C GLU A 143 8.25 -1.11 -13.53
N ALA A 144 7.17 -1.43 -12.81
CA ALA A 144 5.83 -1.32 -13.35
C ALA A 144 5.23 0.09 -13.26
N GLY A 145 6.03 1.11 -12.90
CA GLY A 145 5.64 2.51 -12.89
C GLY A 145 4.64 2.88 -11.79
N ILE A 146 4.54 2.09 -10.72
CA ILE A 146 3.65 2.38 -9.59
C ILE A 146 4.37 3.27 -8.60
N TYR A 147 4.23 4.58 -8.79
CA TYR A 147 4.84 5.62 -7.96
C TYR A 147 6.37 5.45 -7.81
N PRO A 148 7.13 5.31 -8.92
CA PRO A 148 8.55 4.96 -8.85
C PRO A 148 9.38 5.96 -8.05
N TRP A 149 9.06 7.26 -8.11
CA TRP A 149 9.71 8.26 -7.27
C TRP A 149 9.43 8.03 -5.79
N VAL A 150 8.16 7.86 -5.40
CA VAL A 150 7.76 7.59 -4.00
C VAL A 150 8.48 6.36 -3.46
N ARG A 151 8.57 5.29 -4.26
CA ARG A 151 9.22 4.04 -3.87
C ARG A 151 10.73 4.16 -3.76
N GLN A 152 11.36 5.02 -4.56
CA GLN A 152 12.75 5.37 -4.39
C GLN A 152 12.98 6.15 -3.09
N GLU A 153 12.14 7.14 -2.78
CA GLU A 153 12.21 7.90 -1.52
C GLU A 153 12.06 7.01 -0.28
N ILE A 154 11.27 5.93 -0.35
CA ILE A 154 11.17 4.95 0.75
C ILE A 154 12.51 4.27 1.03
N ARG A 155 13.29 3.94 -0.01
CA ARG A 155 14.63 3.36 0.14
C ARG A 155 15.59 4.36 0.76
N ASP A 156 15.55 5.59 0.27
CA ASP A 156 16.58 6.59 0.56
C ASP A 156 16.29 7.35 1.88
N GLN A 157 15.01 7.50 2.23
CA GLN A 157 14.53 8.37 3.32
C GLN A 157 13.60 7.63 4.30
N GLY A 158 13.68 6.30 4.37
CA GLY A 158 12.82 5.50 5.25
C GLY A 158 12.89 5.90 6.74
N SER A 159 14.03 6.37 7.23
CA SER A 159 14.18 6.87 8.62
C SER A 159 13.42 8.18 8.86
N THR A 160 13.38 9.08 7.87
CA THR A 160 12.58 10.31 7.89
C THR A 160 11.09 9.97 7.96
N LEU A 161 10.63 9.01 7.14
CA LEU A 161 9.24 8.55 7.16
C LEU A 161 8.88 7.87 8.47
N SER A 162 9.77 7.03 9.02
CA SER A 162 9.62 6.44 10.35
C SER A 162 9.42 7.51 11.43
N THR A 163 10.28 8.54 11.44
CA THR A 163 10.21 9.65 12.42
C THR A 163 8.90 10.42 12.30
N LEU A 164 8.41 10.64 11.08
CA LEU A 164 7.11 11.27 10.86
C LEU A 164 5.96 10.36 11.35
N CYS A 165 6.02 9.06 11.08
CA CYS A 165 5.05 8.10 11.59
C CYS A 165 5.03 8.06 13.13
N ASP A 166 6.18 8.17 13.80
CA ASP A 166 6.25 8.28 15.26
C ASP A 166 5.61 9.57 15.77
N ARG A 167 6.05 10.71 15.22
CA ARG A 167 5.61 12.05 15.62
C ARG A 167 4.10 12.23 15.46
N TYR A 168 3.56 11.77 14.34
CA TYR A 168 2.14 11.90 14.01
C TYR A 168 1.32 10.66 14.36
N GLN A 169 1.93 9.66 15.01
CA GLN A 169 1.29 8.43 15.49
C GLN A 169 0.62 7.61 14.38
N LEU A 170 1.19 7.61 13.16
CA LEU A 170 0.60 6.98 11.98
C LEU A 170 0.86 5.47 11.86
N TRP A 171 1.58 4.85 12.79
CA TRP A 171 1.81 3.42 12.77
C TRP A 171 0.52 2.62 13.03
N PRO A 172 0.14 1.70 12.13
CA PRO A 172 -0.68 0.56 12.53
C PRO A 172 -0.07 -0.11 13.77
N PRO A 173 -0.88 -0.55 14.75
CA PRO A 173 -0.36 -1.13 15.99
C PRO A 173 0.68 -2.24 15.76
N ARG A 174 0.47 -3.07 14.73
CA ARG A 174 1.37 -4.18 14.37
C ARG A 174 2.68 -3.74 13.72
N LEU A 175 2.74 -2.54 13.15
CA LEU A 175 3.94 -2.02 12.47
C LEU A 175 4.80 -1.11 13.35
N ARG A 176 4.40 -0.83 14.60
CA ARG A 176 5.09 0.08 15.51
C ARG A 176 6.45 -0.43 15.99
N SER A 177 6.69 -1.75 15.96
CA SER A 177 7.98 -2.32 16.39
C SER A 177 9.06 -2.15 15.30
N PRO A 178 10.32 -1.88 15.69
CA PRO A 178 11.42 -1.97 14.74
C PRO A 178 11.47 -3.39 14.16
N LEU A 179 11.77 -3.48 12.85
CA LEU A 179 12.03 -4.75 12.17
C LEU A 179 13.50 -5.11 12.36
#